data_AF-A0A538N302-F1
#
_entry.id   AF-A0A538N302-F1
#
_cell.length_a   1.000
_cell.length_b   1.000
_cell.length_c   1.000
_cell.angle_alpha   90.00
_cell.angle_beta   90.00
_cell.angle_gamma   90.00
#
_symmetry.space_group_name_H-M   'P 1'
#
loop_
_entity.id
_entity.type
_entity.pdbx_description
1 polymer ?
#
loop_
_entity_poly.entity_id
_entity_poly.type
_entity_poly.pdbx_seq_one_letter_code
_entity_poly.pdbx_strand_id
1 'polypeptide(L)'
;MAAPQLAVINVEVPAALAEQVRALLPGYDGIGPWSGDGLMVTTARTDEVPLADLLRDLPPLVAEVSLAREPIAGADPLRWIELAGTDRATVTWWLPGWPALPQLDLLEQRKHAHVQLTLNSRDIDELHPAPDHTVYVHVGGREEEQRRASWLAAQVGHAVIGQPEWGW
;
A
#
# COMPACT_ATOMS: atom_id res chain seq x y z
N MET A 1 -11.13 9.23 22.23
CA MET A 1 -10.47 10.09 21.21
C MET A 1 -9.80 9.15 20.23
N ALA A 2 -10.20 9.18 18.96
CA ALA A 2 -9.55 8.38 17.93
C ALA A 2 -8.13 8.93 17.72
N ALA A 3 -7.13 8.04 17.64
CA ALA A 3 -5.77 8.43 17.27
C ALA A 3 -5.80 9.06 15.86
N PRO A 4 -5.01 10.11 15.59
CA PRO A 4 -4.94 10.70 14.26
C PRO A 4 -4.48 9.65 13.24
N GLN A 5 -5.17 9.61 12.10
CA GLN A 5 -4.89 8.72 10.98
C GLN A 5 -3.56 9.12 10.33
N LEU A 6 -2.59 8.20 10.30
CA LEU A 6 -1.33 8.37 9.58
C LEU A 6 -1.52 7.93 8.12
N ALA A 7 -1.95 8.81 7.22
CA ALA A 7 -1.84 8.54 5.79
C ALA A 7 -0.39 8.80 5.34
N VAL A 8 0.28 7.79 4.77
CA VAL A 8 1.60 7.97 4.17
C VAL A 8 1.40 8.20 2.67
N ILE A 9 1.64 9.41 2.19
CA ILE A 9 1.56 9.70 0.76
C ILE A 9 2.97 9.63 0.19
N ASN A 10 3.16 8.77 -0.81
CA ASN A 10 4.39 8.52 -1.54
C ASN A 10 4.25 9.08 -2.96
N VAL A 11 4.75 10.28 -3.20
CA VAL A 11 4.65 10.86 -4.55
C VAL A 11 5.89 10.49 -5.34
N GLU A 12 5.69 9.74 -6.44
CA GLU A 12 6.75 9.50 -7.40
C GLU A 12 6.96 10.76 -8.25
N VAL A 13 8.17 11.31 -8.16
CA VAL A 13 8.57 12.48 -8.92
C VAL A 13 9.53 12.05 -10.01
N PRO A 14 9.19 12.25 -11.29
CA PRO A 14 10.10 11.99 -12.40
C PRO A 14 11.41 12.77 -12.23
N ALA A 15 12.52 12.20 -12.70
CA ALA A 15 13.85 12.82 -12.63
C ALA A 15 13.89 14.27 -13.15
N ALA A 16 13.10 14.55 -14.21
CA ALA A 16 12.99 15.88 -14.80
C ALA A 16 12.41 16.96 -13.86
N LEU A 17 11.69 16.55 -12.81
CA LEU A 17 11.05 17.44 -11.82
C LEU A 17 11.73 17.39 -10.45
N ALA A 18 12.76 16.55 -10.27
CA ALA A 18 13.42 16.31 -9.00
C ALA A 18 13.97 17.59 -8.35
N GLU A 19 14.71 18.40 -9.11
CA GLU A 19 15.29 19.66 -8.62
C GLU A 19 14.22 20.71 -8.31
N GLN A 20 13.14 20.76 -9.10
CA GLN A 20 12.02 21.66 -8.83
C GLN A 20 11.33 21.31 -7.51
N VAL A 21 11.10 20.02 -7.24
CA VAL A 21 10.50 19.56 -5.99
C VAL A 21 11.40 19.84 -4.79
N ARG A 22 12.71 19.60 -4.90
CA ARG A 22 13.68 19.96 -3.84
C ARG A 22 13.70 21.45 -3.53
N ALA A 23 13.57 22.30 -4.55
CA ALA A 23 13.51 23.75 -4.37
C ALA A 23 12.22 24.21 -3.67
N LEU A 24 11.10 23.52 -3.91
CA LEU A 24 9.81 23.80 -3.27
C LEU A 24 9.75 23.30 -1.81
N LEU A 25 10.56 22.29 -1.46
CA LEU A 25 10.59 21.62 -0.15
C LEU A 25 11.99 21.68 0.50
N PRO A 26 12.55 22.87 0.74
CA PRO A 26 13.90 22.99 1.28
C PRO A 26 13.96 22.42 2.71
N GLY A 27 14.82 21.41 2.92
CA GLY A 27 15.01 20.78 4.22
C GLY A 27 13.88 19.83 4.64
N TYR A 28 13.03 19.39 3.71
CA TYR A 28 12.05 18.35 3.99
C TYR A 28 12.72 16.96 4.04
N ASP A 29 12.67 16.32 5.20
CA ASP A 29 13.32 15.02 5.44
C ASP A 29 12.61 13.83 4.77
N GLY A 30 11.41 14.06 4.22
CA GLY A 30 10.62 13.06 3.51
C GLY A 30 11.00 12.86 2.04
N ILE A 31 12.07 13.50 1.55
CA ILE A 31 12.54 13.32 0.17
C ILE A 31 13.63 12.24 0.14
N GLY A 32 13.37 11.14 -0.56
CA GLY A 32 14.30 10.05 -0.78
C GLY A 32 14.52 9.72 -2.25
N PRO A 33 15.58 8.96 -2.58
CA PRO A 33 15.71 8.37 -3.91
C PRO A 33 14.59 7.33 -4.14
N TRP A 34 13.99 7.35 -5.33
CA TRP A 34 13.12 6.28 -5.82
C TRP A 34 13.84 5.48 -6.90
N SER A 35 13.27 4.33 -7.32
CA SER A 35 13.86 3.51 -8.37
C SER A 35 14.21 4.34 -9.63
N GLY A 36 15.39 4.09 -10.21
CA GLY A 36 15.94 4.91 -11.30
C GLY A 36 16.49 6.27 -10.84
N ASP A 37 16.22 7.33 -11.61
CA ASP A 37 16.67 8.71 -11.36
C ASP A 37 15.58 9.60 -10.69
N GLY A 38 14.46 9.00 -10.27
CA GLY A 38 13.32 9.70 -9.67
C GLY A 38 13.48 10.01 -8.17
N LEU A 39 12.57 10.82 -7.62
CA LEU A 39 12.45 11.02 -6.17
C LEU A 39 11.16 10.39 -5.64
N MET A 40 11.22 9.91 -4.41
CA MET A 40 10.05 9.61 -3.60
C MET A 40 9.87 10.75 -2.60
N VAL A 41 8.68 11.36 -2.58
CA VAL A 41 8.30 12.32 -1.53
C VAL A 41 7.31 11.63 -0.62
N THR A 42 7.75 11.28 0.59
CA THR A 42 6.96 10.61 1.61
C THR A 42 6.49 11.62 2.65
N THR A 43 5.17 11.79 2.80
CA THR A 43 4.56 12.51 3.93
C THR A 43 3.75 11.58 4.80
N ALA A 44 3.98 11.59 6.11
CA ALA A 44 3.30 10.70 7.06
C ALA A 44 1.95 11.24 7.56
N ARG A 45 1.58 12.48 7.19
CA ARG A 45 0.43 13.19 7.76
C ARG A 45 -0.19 14.16 6.75
N THR A 46 -1.48 13.97 6.46
CA THR A 46 -2.28 14.87 5.60
C THR A 46 -2.57 16.22 6.25
N ASP A 47 -2.36 16.35 7.57
CA ASP A 47 -2.59 17.58 8.34
C ASP A 47 -1.33 18.41 8.59
N GLU A 48 -0.13 17.85 8.39
CA GLU A 48 1.14 18.55 8.70
C GLU A 48 1.88 19.11 7.48
N VAL A 49 1.55 18.65 6.26
CA VAL A 49 2.13 19.20 5.03
C VAL A 49 1.00 19.51 4.05
N PRO A 50 0.87 20.76 3.55
CA PRO A 50 -0.10 21.08 2.52
C PRO A 50 0.44 20.59 1.16
N LEU A 51 0.65 19.27 1.05
CA LEU A 51 1.19 18.61 -0.13
C LEU A 51 0.31 18.94 -1.35
N ALA A 52 -1.00 19.01 -1.13
CA ALA A 52 -1.96 19.43 -2.15
C ALA A 52 -1.73 20.86 -2.68
N ASP A 53 -1.24 21.79 -1.85
CA ASP A 53 -0.91 23.15 -2.27
C ASP A 53 0.48 23.22 -2.93
N LEU A 54 1.43 22.45 -2.41
CA LEU A 54 2.80 22.35 -2.94
C LEU A 54 2.89 21.66 -4.30
N LEU A 55 2.06 20.65 -4.53
CA LEU A 55 2.03 19.89 -5.79
C LEU A 55 1.08 20.53 -6.82
N ARG A 56 0.31 21.56 -6.44
CA ARG A 56 -0.66 22.21 -7.32
C ARG A 56 -0.04 22.81 -8.58
N ASP A 57 1.19 23.33 -8.45
CA ASP A 57 1.93 23.98 -9.53
C ASP A 57 2.78 23.00 -10.34
N LEU A 58 2.75 21.70 -10.00
CA LEU A 58 3.40 20.66 -10.76
C LEU A 58 2.44 20.10 -11.83
N PRO A 59 2.96 19.65 -12.98
CA PRO A 59 2.15 18.86 -13.90
C PRO A 59 1.63 17.60 -13.18
N PRO A 60 0.55 16.96 -13.66
CA PRO A 60 0.01 15.75 -13.03
C PRO A 60 1.12 14.73 -12.75
N LEU A 61 1.33 14.43 -11.47
CA LEU A 61 2.28 13.43 -11.00
C LEU A 61 1.55 12.13 -10.73
N VAL A 62 2.26 11.01 -10.91
CA VAL A 62 1.80 9.73 -10.39
C VAL A 62 2.14 9.74 -8.90
N ALA A 63 1.10 9.78 -8.06
CA ALA A 63 1.26 9.63 -6.63
C ALA A 63 0.81 8.22 -6.24
N GLU A 64 1.66 7.50 -5.51
CA GLU A 64 1.26 6.34 -4.74
C GLU A 64 0.73 6.85 -3.39
N VAL A 65 -0.55 6.63 -3.12
CA VAL A 65 -1.14 7.04 -1.84
C VAL A 65 -1.26 5.80 -0.97
N SER A 66 -0.40 5.66 0.05
CA SER A 66 -0.46 4.57 1.02
C SER A 66 -1.27 4.98 2.26
N LEU A 67 -2.56 4.65 2.29
CA LEU A 67 -3.43 5.09 3.39
C LEU A 67 -3.30 4.16 4.60
N ALA A 68 -2.80 4.71 5.72
CA ALA A 68 -2.99 4.28 7.11
C ALA A 68 -2.66 2.85 7.57
N ARG A 69 -1.92 2.79 8.69
CA ARG A 69 -1.79 1.62 9.58
C ARG A 69 -2.98 1.52 10.55
N GLU A 70 -4.21 1.57 10.05
CA GLU A 70 -5.35 1.31 10.94
C GLU A 70 -5.37 -0.16 11.37
N PRO A 71 -5.85 -0.49 12.57
CA PRO A 71 -6.19 -1.87 12.87
C PRO A 71 -7.21 -2.37 11.84
N ILE A 72 -6.98 -3.56 11.28
CA ILE A 72 -7.96 -4.20 10.38
C ILE A 72 -9.34 -4.32 11.06
N ALA A 73 -9.33 -4.48 12.39
CA ALA A 73 -10.51 -4.40 13.23
C ALA A 73 -10.98 -2.93 13.36
N GLY A 74 -12.01 -2.59 12.56
CA GLY A 74 -12.59 -1.25 12.54
C GLY A 74 -12.24 -0.42 11.31
N ALA A 75 -11.43 -0.96 10.39
CA ALA A 75 -11.22 -0.35 9.09
C ALA A 75 -12.55 -0.29 8.31
N ASP A 76 -12.76 0.82 7.60
CA ASP A 76 -13.87 0.99 6.66
C ASP A 76 -13.32 1.05 5.23
N PRO A 77 -13.30 -0.10 4.50
CA PRO A 77 -12.77 -0.15 3.15
C PRO A 77 -13.51 0.77 2.16
N LEU A 78 -14.79 1.05 2.39
CA LEU A 78 -15.58 1.91 1.49
C LEU A 78 -15.07 3.34 1.53
N ARG A 79 -14.67 3.83 2.70
CA ARG A 79 -14.04 5.14 2.82
C ARG A 79 -12.76 5.26 2.01
N TRP A 80 -11.96 4.20 1.92
CA TRP A 80 -10.72 4.20 1.13
C TRP A 80 -11.01 4.22 -0.37
N ILE A 81 -12.00 3.45 -0.81
CA ILE A 81 -12.50 3.48 -2.19
C ILE A 81 -12.99 4.89 -2.56
N GLU A 82 -13.78 5.51 -1.68
CA GLU A 82 -14.27 6.89 -1.89
C GLU A 82 -13.14 7.91 -1.96
N LEU A 83 -12.13 7.78 -1.08
CA LEU A 83 -10.99 8.70 -1.05
C LEU A 83 -10.08 8.55 -2.28
N ALA A 84 -9.86 7.32 -2.75
CA ALA A 84 -9.05 7.06 -3.93
C ALA A 84 -9.76 7.52 -5.22
N GLY A 85 -11.10 7.49 -5.26
CA GLY A 85 -11.86 7.85 -6.44
C GLY A 85 -11.43 7.00 -7.65
N THR A 86 -10.88 7.65 -8.67
CA THR A 86 -10.36 6.97 -9.88
C THR A 86 -8.85 6.74 -9.86
N ASP A 87 -8.15 7.26 -8.84
CA ASP A 87 -6.70 7.12 -8.73
C ASP A 87 -6.33 5.73 -8.21
N ARG A 88 -5.16 5.25 -8.62
CA ARG A 88 -4.59 4.01 -8.06
C ARG A 88 -4.08 4.30 -6.66
N ALA A 89 -4.33 3.37 -5.74
CA ALA A 89 -3.87 3.48 -4.37
C ALA A 89 -3.75 2.11 -3.72
N THR A 90 -2.96 2.04 -2.66
CA THR A 90 -2.83 0.84 -1.84
C THR A 90 -3.08 1.11 -0.37
N VAL A 91 -3.76 0.16 0.28
CA VAL A 91 -3.92 0.11 1.73
C VAL A 91 -3.28 -1.18 2.25
N THR A 92 -2.30 -1.08 3.15
CA THR A 92 -1.56 -2.24 3.65
C THR A 92 -1.63 -2.36 5.17
N TRP A 93 -2.17 -3.49 5.62
CA TRP A 93 -2.26 -3.87 7.03
C TRP A 93 -1.13 -4.82 7.40
N TRP A 94 -0.11 -4.29 8.07
CA TRP A 94 0.95 -5.11 8.66
C TRP A 94 0.48 -5.77 9.96
N LEU A 95 0.56 -7.10 10.00
CA LEU A 95 0.16 -7.91 11.14
C LEU A 95 1.40 -8.30 11.96
N PRO A 96 1.25 -8.56 13.27
CA PRO A 96 2.35 -9.07 14.10
C PRO A 96 2.91 -10.42 13.62
N GLY A 97 2.09 -11.19 12.91
CA GLY A 97 2.42 -12.49 12.35
C GLY A 97 1.16 -13.23 11.92
N TRP A 98 1.30 -14.13 10.95
CA TRP A 98 0.30 -15.14 10.70
C TRP A 98 0.35 -16.22 11.80
N PRO A 99 -0.81 -16.70 12.26
CA PRO A 99 -0.88 -17.72 13.29
C PRO A 99 -0.26 -19.03 12.82
N ALA A 100 0.24 -19.89 13.72
CA ALA A 100 0.58 -21.25 13.32
C ALA A 100 -0.68 -22.00 12.82
N LEU A 101 -0.53 -22.83 11.80
CA LEU A 101 -1.59 -23.69 11.25
C LEU A 101 -1.12 -25.16 11.32
N PRO A 102 -1.27 -25.83 12.49
CA PRO A 102 -0.81 -27.20 12.67
C PRO A 102 -1.40 -28.19 11.65
N GLN A 103 -2.66 -27.98 11.27
CA GLN A 103 -3.35 -28.79 10.26
C GLN A 103 -2.72 -28.71 8.86
N LEU A 104 -1.85 -27.73 8.61
CA LEU A 104 -1.11 -27.57 7.35
C LEU A 104 0.42 -27.74 7.54
N ASP A 105 0.86 -28.11 8.74
CA ASP A 105 2.27 -28.14 9.15
C ASP A 105 2.99 -26.79 8.96
N LEU A 106 2.30 -25.69 9.29
CA LEU A 106 2.86 -24.34 9.18
C LEU A 106 3.06 -23.69 10.53
N LEU A 107 4.28 -23.20 10.79
CA LEU A 107 4.63 -22.44 11.99
C LEU A 107 4.07 -21.00 11.94
N GLU A 108 4.25 -20.23 13.01
CA GLU A 108 4.02 -18.79 12.95
C GLU A 108 4.93 -18.14 11.89
N GLN A 109 4.46 -17.08 11.23
CA GLN A 109 5.20 -16.42 10.16
C GLN A 109 5.08 -14.91 10.29
N ARG A 110 6.20 -14.19 10.44
CA ARG A 110 6.20 -12.73 10.67
C ARG A 110 6.57 -11.92 9.44
N LYS A 111 7.54 -12.38 8.65
CA LYS A 111 8.19 -11.60 7.58
C LYS A 111 7.23 -11.13 6.48
N HIS A 112 6.16 -11.88 6.21
CA HIS A 112 5.19 -11.57 5.15
C HIS A 112 3.76 -11.47 5.70
N ALA A 113 3.61 -11.21 7.00
CA ALA A 113 2.30 -11.14 7.63
C ALA A 113 1.62 -9.80 7.35
N HIS A 114 0.99 -9.67 6.19
CA HIS A 114 0.20 -8.49 5.86
C HIS A 114 -0.91 -8.78 4.84
N VAL A 115 -1.92 -7.92 4.85
CA VAL A 115 -2.99 -7.86 3.84
C VAL A 115 -2.84 -6.56 3.10
N GLN A 116 -3.01 -6.59 1.78
CA GLN A 116 -2.95 -5.42 0.93
C GLN A 116 -4.26 -5.31 0.13
N LEU A 117 -4.81 -4.12 0.05
CA LEU A 117 -5.91 -3.77 -0.84
C LEU A 117 -5.36 -2.81 -1.88
N THR A 118 -5.34 -3.23 -3.15
CA THR A 118 -5.05 -2.35 -4.28
C THR A 118 -6.36 -1.82 -4.84
N LEU A 119 -6.41 -0.51 -5.05
CA LEU A 119 -7.56 0.21 -5.58
C LEU A 119 -7.27 0.59 -7.03
N ASN A 120 -8.23 0.36 -7.92
CA ASN A 120 -8.14 0.70 -9.33
C ASN A 120 -6.93 0.03 -10.04
N SER A 121 -6.52 -1.15 -9.56
CA SER A 121 -5.39 -1.94 -10.07
C SER A 121 -5.61 -3.45 -9.87
N ARG A 122 -4.97 -4.24 -10.74
CA ARG A 122 -4.99 -5.72 -10.73
C ARG A 122 -3.66 -6.38 -10.44
N ASP A 123 -2.64 -5.61 -10.08
CA ASP A 123 -1.38 -6.14 -9.57
C ASP A 123 -0.98 -5.46 -8.27
N ILE A 124 -0.08 -6.14 -7.55
CA ILE A 124 0.46 -5.75 -6.25
C ILE A 124 1.28 -4.44 -6.25
N ASP A 125 1.81 -4.03 -7.42
CA ASP A 125 2.70 -2.87 -7.59
C ASP A 125 1.95 -1.68 -8.20
N GLU A 126 0.62 -1.80 -8.32
CA GLU A 126 -0.26 -0.78 -8.90
C GLU A 126 0.06 -0.43 -10.36
N LEU A 127 0.74 -1.28 -11.12
CA LEU A 127 1.23 -0.96 -12.46
C LEU A 127 0.18 -1.11 -13.57
N HIS A 128 -0.87 -1.90 -13.36
CA HIS A 128 -1.92 -2.22 -14.32
C HIS A 128 -3.27 -1.64 -13.86
N PRO A 129 -3.65 -0.46 -14.39
CA PRO A 129 -4.92 0.17 -14.05
C PRO A 129 -6.12 -0.72 -14.38
N ALA A 130 -7.10 -0.73 -13.50
CA ALA A 130 -8.35 -1.47 -13.66
C ALA A 130 -9.51 -0.78 -12.91
N PRO A 131 -10.78 -1.03 -13.26
CA PRO A 131 -11.93 -0.44 -12.55
C PRO A 131 -12.31 -1.22 -11.28
N ASP A 132 -11.69 -2.36 -11.03
CA ASP A 132 -11.88 -3.19 -9.84
C ASP A 132 -10.78 -2.95 -8.79
N HIS A 133 -11.03 -3.48 -7.60
CA HIS A 133 -10.12 -3.44 -6.46
C HIS A 133 -9.75 -4.89 -6.10
N THR A 134 -8.49 -5.12 -5.72
CA THR A 134 -7.97 -6.46 -5.45
C THR A 134 -7.43 -6.56 -4.03
N VAL A 135 -7.78 -7.64 -3.33
CA VAL A 135 -7.25 -7.93 -1.99
C VAL A 135 -6.19 -9.03 -2.11
N TYR A 136 -4.98 -8.72 -1.68
CA TYR A 136 -3.86 -9.63 -1.59
C TYR A 136 -3.60 -10.04 -0.14
N VAL A 137 -3.32 -11.33 0.03
CA VAL A 137 -2.85 -11.89 1.30
C VAL A 137 -1.42 -12.31 1.10
N HIS A 138 -0.50 -11.59 1.74
CA HIS A 138 0.91 -11.88 1.62
C HIS A 138 1.28 -13.06 2.51
N VAL A 139 2.04 -14.01 1.98
CA VAL A 139 2.48 -15.23 2.70
C VAL A 139 3.91 -15.55 2.27
N GLY A 140 4.56 -16.51 2.94
CA GLY A 140 5.88 -16.96 2.52
C GLY A 140 5.86 -17.59 1.12
N GLY A 141 6.95 -17.40 0.38
CA GLY A 141 7.06 -17.80 -1.03
C GLY A 141 7.18 -19.30 -1.28
N ARG A 142 7.31 -20.12 -0.24
CA ARG A 142 7.38 -21.58 -0.40
C ARG A 142 6.00 -22.15 -0.74
N GLU A 143 5.97 -23.20 -1.55
CA GLU A 143 4.72 -23.82 -2.00
C GLU A 143 3.83 -24.24 -0.82
N GLU A 144 4.41 -24.79 0.25
CA GLU A 144 3.67 -25.13 1.45
C GLU A 144 3.06 -23.92 2.16
N GLU A 145 3.73 -22.77 2.12
CA GLU A 145 3.29 -21.53 2.75
C GLU A 145 2.17 -20.86 1.95
N GLN A 146 2.09 -21.05 0.63
CA GLN A 146 0.99 -20.55 -0.19
C GLN A 146 -0.38 -21.13 0.24
N ARG A 147 -0.40 -22.35 0.79
CA ARG A 147 -1.63 -22.96 1.34
C ARG A 147 -2.24 -22.14 2.48
N ARG A 148 -1.45 -21.32 3.15
CA ARG A 148 -1.92 -20.38 4.17
C ARG A 148 -2.89 -19.36 3.59
N ALA A 149 -2.61 -18.81 2.40
CA ALA A 149 -3.47 -17.82 1.75
C ALA A 149 -4.86 -18.42 1.48
N SER A 150 -4.90 -19.64 0.93
CA SER A 150 -6.15 -20.38 0.71
C SER A 150 -6.90 -20.65 2.02
N TRP A 151 -6.20 -21.04 3.09
CA TRP A 151 -6.82 -21.26 4.39
C TRP A 151 -7.42 -19.98 4.98
N LEU A 152 -6.70 -18.85 4.87
CA LEU A 152 -7.16 -17.53 5.34
C LEU A 152 -8.39 -17.07 4.56
N ALA A 153 -8.39 -17.18 3.23
CA ALA A 153 -9.54 -16.84 2.40
C ALA A 153 -10.78 -17.68 2.78
N ALA A 154 -10.60 -18.98 3.06
CA ALA A 154 -11.69 -19.85 3.47
C ALA A 154 -12.30 -19.45 4.83
N GLN A 155 -11.53 -18.83 5.74
CA GLN A 155 -12.06 -18.36 7.03
C GLN A 155 -13.13 -17.26 6.87
N VAL A 156 -13.11 -16.55 5.74
CA VAL A 156 -14.06 -15.48 5.42
C VAL A 156 -15.03 -15.88 4.30
N GLY A 157 -15.13 -17.17 3.98
CA GLY A 157 -16.06 -17.68 2.95
C GLY A 157 -15.66 -17.36 1.51
N HIS A 158 -14.39 -17.05 1.28
CA HIS A 158 -13.84 -16.75 -0.05
C HIS A 158 -12.79 -17.78 -0.48
N ALA A 159 -12.33 -17.65 -1.73
CA ALA A 159 -11.23 -18.42 -2.29
C ALA A 159 -10.20 -17.47 -2.89
N VAL A 160 -8.95 -17.91 -2.94
CA VAL A 160 -7.89 -17.21 -3.70
C VAL A 160 -8.24 -17.28 -5.18
N ILE A 161 -8.11 -16.14 -5.86
CA ILE A 161 -8.32 -16.01 -7.29
C ILE A 161 -6.99 -15.66 -7.97
N GLY A 162 -6.86 -16.04 -9.25
CA GLY A 162 -5.66 -15.72 -10.03
C GLY A 162 -4.44 -16.58 -9.67
N GLN A 163 -3.30 -16.21 -10.26
CA GLN A 163 -2.00 -16.82 -9.95
C GLN A 163 -1.34 -16.05 -8.79
N PRO A 164 -0.44 -16.68 -8.02
CA PRO A 164 0.38 -15.96 -7.05
C PRO A 164 1.18 -14.84 -7.72
N GLU A 165 1.18 -13.67 -7.09
CA GLU A 165 2.04 -12.55 -7.47
C GLU A 165 3.23 -12.45 -6.51
N TRP A 166 4.35 -11.90 -6.98
CA TRP A 166 5.60 -11.86 -6.26
C TRP A 166 5.99 -10.41 -5.95
N GLY A 167 5.77 -10.01 -4.70
CA GLY A 167 6.17 -8.71 -4.18
C GLY A 167 7.42 -8.77 -3.30
N TRP A 168 7.59 -7.72 -2.50
CA TRP A 168 8.68 -7.50 -1.55
C TRP A 168 8.58 -8.35 -0.25
#